data_AF-A0A928M9S6-F1
#
_entry.id   AF-A0A928M9S6-F1
#
_cell.length_a   1.000
_cell.length_b   1.000
_cell.length_c   1.000
_cell.angle_alpha   90.00
_cell.angle_beta   90.00
_cell.angle_gamma   90.00
#
_symmetry.space_group_name_H-M   'P 1'
#
loop_
_entity.id
_entity.type
_entity.pdbx_description
1 polymer ?
#
loop_
_entity_poly.entity_id
_entity_poly.type
_entity_poly.pdbx_seq_one_letter_code
_entity_poly.pdbx_strand_id
1 'polypeptide(L)'
;MKHKVITILICIVVIFGVLPVTVKADSILAGGRCGENLTWTLNSSYVLIISGEGEMYDFDLTMTEWDVHYVLIEDGVTSIGSKAFVGRDDLMMVIIPDSVTKIGDYAFYGCESLTSIEIPHSVKYIGDYAFENCENLKECDIPVGVEFIGRSIFAGTPLIKDTQDLAAEETDSEANVQEAENRTGIEAVWNGISGWFREKMAFAYSRGFVVLGITVLIAFGIRLLASLFDEKPKDPSVTLDETDIRIEKWEEW
;
A
#
# COMPACT_ATOMS: atom_id res chain seq x y z
N MET A 1 6.14 5.25 21.46
CA MET A 1 5.72 4.62 22.74
C MET A 1 4.28 4.12 22.72
N LYS A 2 3.28 4.90 22.27
CA LYS A 2 1.88 4.42 22.23
C LYS A 2 1.59 3.31 21.21
N HIS A 3 2.23 3.33 20.03
CA HIS A 3 2.10 2.26 19.03
C HIS A 3 2.77 0.95 19.46
N LYS A 4 3.99 1.00 20.02
CA LYS A 4 4.70 -0.21 20.51
C LYS A 4 3.95 -0.94 21.64
N VAL A 5 3.25 -0.21 22.52
CA VAL A 5 2.41 -0.83 23.57
C VAL A 5 1.14 -1.45 22.99
N ILE A 6 0.60 -0.91 21.90
CA ILE A 6 -0.62 -1.44 21.24
C ILE A 6 -0.30 -2.71 20.44
N THR A 7 0.83 -2.78 19.72
CA THR A 7 1.26 -4.00 19.00
C THR A 7 1.57 -5.13 19.98
N ILE A 8 2.27 -4.84 21.09
CA ILE A 8 2.54 -5.83 22.17
C ILE A 8 1.23 -6.27 22.86
N LEU A 9 0.25 -5.38 23.06
CA LEU A 9 -1.05 -5.77 23.62
C LEU A 9 -1.88 -6.63 22.65
N ILE A 10 -1.79 -6.41 21.33
CA ILE A 10 -2.48 -7.26 20.34
C ILE A 10 -1.84 -8.66 20.32
N CYS A 11 -0.52 -8.78 20.45
CA CYS A 11 0.16 -10.07 20.62
C CYS A 11 -0.25 -10.79 21.93
N ILE A 12 -0.41 -10.06 23.04
CA ILE A 12 -0.91 -10.64 24.30
C ILE A 12 -2.39 -11.01 24.21
N VAL A 13 -3.22 -10.30 23.44
CA VAL A 13 -4.64 -10.66 23.29
C VAL A 13 -4.82 -11.90 22.40
N VAL A 14 -3.99 -12.08 21.37
CA VAL A 14 -3.98 -13.28 20.51
C VAL A 14 -3.40 -14.49 21.25
N ILE A 15 -2.42 -14.30 22.14
CA ILE A 15 -1.80 -15.38 22.93
C ILE A 15 -2.56 -15.66 24.26
N PHE A 16 -3.27 -14.68 24.86
CA PHE A 16 -3.82 -14.79 26.22
C PHE A 16 -5.27 -14.34 26.47
N GLY A 17 -6.10 -13.92 25.50
CA GLY A 17 -7.49 -13.64 25.90
C GLY A 17 -8.49 -13.17 24.87
N VAL A 18 -9.24 -14.13 24.32
CA VAL A 18 -10.72 -14.08 24.34
C VAL A 18 -11.25 -15.50 24.57
N LEU A 19 -12.04 -15.69 25.64
CA LEU A 19 -12.60 -16.94 26.20
C LEU A 19 -11.65 -17.74 27.11
N PRO A 20 -12.16 -18.39 28.19
CA PRO A 20 -11.40 -19.34 28.96
C PRO A 20 -11.24 -20.61 28.11
N VAL A 21 -10.39 -20.54 27.09
CA VAL A 21 -9.81 -21.73 26.49
C VAL A 21 -8.94 -22.29 27.59
N THR A 22 -9.29 -23.46 28.10
CA THR A 22 -8.41 -24.26 28.94
C THR A 22 -7.12 -24.44 28.16
N VAL A 23 -6.12 -23.60 28.41
CA VAL A 23 -4.82 -23.68 27.74
C VAL A 23 -4.22 -24.99 28.20
N LYS A 24 -4.34 -26.03 27.37
CA LYS A 24 -3.46 -27.19 27.50
C LYS A 24 -2.05 -26.63 27.50
N ALA A 25 -1.26 -26.99 28.51
CA ALA A 25 0.15 -26.60 28.55
C ALA A 25 0.76 -26.94 27.19
N ASP A 26 1.19 -25.91 26.47
CA ASP A 26 1.65 -26.04 25.10
C ASP A 26 2.92 -26.90 25.13
N SER A 27 2.86 -28.07 24.51
CA SER A 27 3.97 -29.03 24.57
C SER A 27 5.05 -28.64 23.57
N ILE A 28 6.31 -28.68 23.99
CA ILE A 28 7.45 -28.49 23.09
C ILE A 28 7.55 -29.73 22.19
N LEU A 29 7.45 -29.54 20.88
CA LEU A 29 7.60 -30.58 19.86
C LEU A 29 9.07 -30.82 19.51
N ALA A 30 9.84 -29.74 19.39
CA ALA A 30 11.24 -29.78 19.02
C ALA A 30 11.99 -28.56 19.55
N GLY A 31 13.31 -28.66 19.57
CA GLY A 31 14.18 -27.53 19.89
C GLY A 31 15.63 -27.84 19.60
N GLY A 32 16.44 -26.79 19.55
CA GLY A 32 17.86 -26.91 19.22
C GLY A 32 18.60 -25.59 19.36
N ARG A 33 19.80 -25.54 18.79
CA ARG A 33 20.60 -24.31 18.71
C ARG A 33 20.47 -23.72 17.31
N CYS A 34 20.39 -22.39 17.26
CA CYS A 34 20.38 -21.60 16.02
C CYS A 34 21.42 -20.48 16.04
N GLY A 35 22.33 -20.51 17.02
CA GLY A 35 23.44 -19.56 17.19
C GLY A 35 24.36 -20.03 18.30
N GLU A 36 25.47 -19.32 18.53
CA GLU A 36 26.41 -19.67 19.61
C GLU A 36 25.72 -19.62 20.98
N ASN A 37 24.92 -18.58 21.23
CA ASN A 37 24.16 -18.41 22.47
C ASN A 37 22.65 -18.28 22.21
N LEU A 38 22.20 -18.79 21.05
CA LEU A 38 20.80 -18.82 20.67
C LEU A 38 20.24 -20.24 20.61
N THR A 39 19.02 -20.38 21.09
CA THR A 39 18.22 -21.61 21.03
C THR A 39 16.90 -21.36 20.33
N TRP A 40 16.33 -22.42 19.76
CA TRP A 40 14.98 -22.39 19.24
C TRP A 40 14.13 -23.49 19.88
N THR A 41 12.83 -23.21 20.02
CA THR A 41 11.82 -24.20 20.42
C THR A 41 10.59 -24.07 19.52
N LEU A 42 10.02 -25.21 19.14
CA LEU A 42 8.76 -25.29 18.42
C LEU A 42 7.73 -25.98 19.31
N ASN A 43 6.56 -25.38 19.48
CA ASN A 43 5.49 -25.93 20.31
C ASN A 43 4.36 -26.58 19.47
N SER A 44 3.43 -27.24 20.16
CA SER A 44 2.26 -27.89 19.57
C SER A 44 1.26 -26.95 18.89
N SER A 45 1.43 -25.63 19.06
CA SER A 45 0.69 -24.57 18.37
C SER A 45 1.44 -23.98 17.17
N TYR A 46 2.51 -24.63 16.71
CA TYR A 46 3.30 -24.22 15.53
C TYR A 46 3.94 -22.83 15.68
N VAL A 47 4.24 -22.44 16.93
CA VAL A 47 5.00 -21.23 17.25
C VAL A 47 6.47 -21.61 17.42
N LEU A 48 7.32 -21.07 16.57
CA LEU A 48 8.77 -21.15 16.67
C LEU A 48 9.30 -19.95 17.47
N ILE A 49 9.88 -20.21 18.63
CA ILE A 49 10.46 -19.19 19.51
C ILE A 49 11.99 -19.26 19.38
N ILE A 50 12.62 -18.13 19.05
CA ILE A 50 14.07 -17.94 19.03
C ILE A 50 14.46 -17.11 20.25
N SER A 51 15.31 -17.67 21.10
CA SER A 51 15.69 -17.11 22.40
C SER A 51 17.19 -17.07 22.59
N GLY A 52 17.67 -16.10 23.37
CA GLY A 52 19.08 -15.96 23.77
C GLY A 52 19.68 -14.63 23.31
N GLU A 53 21.01 -14.55 23.35
CA GLU A 53 21.74 -13.34 22.96
C GLU A 53 22.71 -13.61 21.79
N GLY A 54 22.77 -12.70 20.81
CA GLY A 54 23.76 -12.76 19.74
C GLY A 54 23.19 -13.07 18.36
N GLU A 55 23.98 -13.69 17.50
CA GLU A 55 23.69 -13.84 16.07
C GLU A 55 23.13 -15.23 15.73
N MET A 56 22.13 -15.27 14.85
CA MET A 56 21.67 -16.53 14.25
C MET A 56 22.68 -17.04 13.23
N TYR A 57 22.82 -18.36 13.11
CA TYR A 57 23.60 -19.00 12.07
C TYR A 57 23.02 -18.74 10.68
N ASP A 58 23.88 -18.69 9.67
CA ASP A 58 23.46 -18.87 8.28
C ASP A 58 23.16 -20.36 8.04
N PHE A 59 22.02 -20.64 7.41
CA PHE A 59 21.57 -22.01 7.17
C PHE A 59 21.94 -22.46 5.75
N ASP A 60 22.64 -23.58 5.63
CA ASP A 60 22.72 -24.33 4.38
C ASP A 60 21.37 -25.05 4.18
N LEU A 61 20.85 -25.12 2.95
CA LEU A 61 19.47 -25.56 2.65
C LEU A 61 19.31 -27.08 2.84
N THR A 62 19.46 -27.55 4.07
CA THR A 62 19.33 -28.96 4.43
C THR A 62 18.42 -29.05 5.65
N MET A 63 17.15 -29.36 5.40
CA MET A 63 16.12 -29.73 6.37
C MET A 63 15.51 -28.54 7.15
N THR A 64 14.19 -28.47 7.36
CA THR A 64 13.29 -29.55 7.81
C THR A 64 11.83 -29.21 7.49
N GLU A 65 11.01 -30.24 7.33
CA GLU A 65 9.55 -30.26 7.11
C GLU A 65 8.82 -30.02 8.44
N TRP A 66 8.89 -28.80 8.98
CA TRP A 66 8.03 -28.41 10.11
C TRP A 66 7.13 -27.27 9.66
N ASP A 67 5.85 -27.48 9.90
CA ASP A 67 4.84 -26.45 9.75
C ASP A 67 5.08 -25.42 10.84
N VAL A 68 5.40 -24.19 10.46
CA VAL A 68 5.61 -23.07 11.38
C VAL A 68 4.67 -21.97 10.94
N HIS A 69 3.69 -21.65 11.79
CA HIS A 69 2.70 -20.60 11.50
C HIS A 69 3.14 -19.25 12.04
N TYR A 70 3.91 -19.24 13.13
CA TYR A 70 4.33 -18.04 13.84
C TYR A 70 5.79 -18.13 14.23
N VAL A 71 6.52 -17.04 14.05
CA VAL A 71 7.89 -16.89 14.56
C VAL A 71 7.94 -15.75 15.57
N LEU A 72 8.42 -16.05 16.77
CA LEU A 72 8.72 -15.07 17.81
C LEU A 72 10.23 -15.02 18.04
N ILE A 73 10.84 -13.89 17.72
CA ILE A 73 12.25 -13.64 18.04
C ILE A 73 12.28 -12.79 19.31
N GLU A 74 12.92 -13.29 20.36
CA GLU A 74 13.00 -12.59 21.64
C GLU A 74 14.13 -11.55 21.65
N ASP A 75 13.99 -10.57 22.55
CA ASP A 75 15.04 -9.57 22.79
C ASP A 75 16.39 -10.22 23.10
N GLY A 76 17.46 -9.67 22.54
CA GLY A 76 18.83 -10.17 22.67
C GLY A 76 19.36 -10.77 21.37
N VAL A 77 18.48 -11.22 20.47
CA VAL A 77 18.84 -11.63 19.13
C VAL A 77 19.24 -10.39 18.31
N THR A 78 20.44 -10.41 17.76
CA THR A 78 21.05 -9.26 17.07
C THR A 78 21.02 -9.36 15.55
N SER A 79 20.86 -10.57 15.01
CA SER A 79 20.76 -10.81 13.56
C SER A 79 19.90 -12.03 13.26
N ILE A 80 19.18 -11.95 12.14
CA ILE A 80 18.52 -13.10 11.50
C ILE A 80 19.46 -13.62 10.43
N GLY A 81 19.79 -14.90 10.53
CA GLY A 81 20.73 -15.56 9.63
C GLY A 81 20.18 -15.72 8.22
N SER A 82 21.09 -15.88 7.28
CA SER A 82 20.74 -16.17 5.89
C SER A 82 19.98 -17.48 5.81
N LYS A 83 18.92 -17.48 5.00
CA LYS A 83 18.03 -18.63 4.78
C LYS A 83 17.30 -19.18 6.02
N ALA A 84 17.21 -18.41 7.11
CA ALA A 84 16.65 -18.90 8.39
C ALA A 84 15.22 -19.45 8.31
N PHE A 85 14.36 -18.86 7.47
CA PHE A 85 12.94 -19.20 7.36
C PHE A 85 12.50 -19.46 5.91
N VAL A 86 13.42 -19.93 5.06
CA VAL A 86 13.14 -20.23 3.64
C VAL A 86 12.03 -21.26 3.48
N GLY A 87 11.09 -21.00 2.57
CA GLY A 87 10.05 -21.94 2.15
C GLY A 87 9.11 -22.36 3.28
N ARG A 88 8.81 -21.42 4.19
CA ARG A 88 7.78 -21.62 5.22
C ARG A 88 6.46 -21.14 4.69
N ASP A 89 5.83 -21.98 3.88
CA ASP A 89 4.62 -21.65 3.12
C ASP A 89 3.46 -21.26 4.05
N ASP A 90 3.37 -21.86 5.24
CA ASP A 90 2.35 -21.55 6.25
C ASP A 90 2.73 -20.44 7.25
N LEU A 91 3.90 -19.81 7.11
CA LEU A 91 4.33 -18.76 8.03
C LEU A 91 3.49 -17.49 7.85
N MET A 92 2.61 -17.21 8.81
CA MET A 92 1.65 -16.11 8.74
C MET A 92 2.19 -14.81 9.34
N MET A 93 3.03 -14.91 10.37
CA MET A 93 3.50 -13.74 11.14
C MET A 93 4.86 -13.99 11.78
N VAL A 94 5.68 -12.93 11.76
CA VAL A 94 7.00 -12.88 12.38
C VAL A 94 7.08 -11.66 13.28
N ILE A 95 7.49 -11.86 14.54
CA ILE A 95 7.75 -10.78 15.49
C ILE A 95 9.27 -10.63 15.60
N ILE A 96 9.78 -9.47 15.16
CA ILE A 96 11.20 -9.12 15.19
C ILE A 96 11.42 -8.01 16.25
N PRO A 97 12.32 -8.21 17.23
CA PRO A 97 12.56 -7.24 18.29
C PRO A 97 13.49 -6.11 17.83
N ASP A 98 13.47 -4.99 18.56
CA ASP A 98 14.35 -3.83 18.31
C ASP A 98 15.85 -4.15 18.49
N SER A 99 16.20 -5.30 19.07
CA SER A 99 17.60 -5.74 19.18
C SER A 99 18.21 -6.24 17.87
N VAL A 100 17.38 -6.62 16.89
CA VAL A 100 17.84 -7.10 15.58
C VAL A 100 18.35 -5.93 14.73
N THR A 101 19.57 -6.08 14.20
CA THR A 101 20.23 -5.07 13.35
C THR A 101 20.46 -5.56 11.93
N LYS A 102 20.29 -6.86 11.66
CA LYS A 102 20.57 -7.47 10.35
C LYS A 102 19.54 -8.55 10.02
N ILE A 103 19.04 -8.53 8.79
CA ILE A 103 18.26 -9.61 8.17
C ILE A 103 19.11 -10.18 7.02
N GLY A 104 19.43 -11.47 7.09
CA GLY A 104 20.32 -12.15 6.14
C GLY A 104 19.71 -12.37 4.75
N ASP A 105 20.55 -12.86 3.83
CA ASP A 105 20.13 -13.15 2.46
C ASP A 105 19.10 -14.29 2.47
N TYR A 106 18.05 -14.18 1.65
CA TYR A 106 16.96 -15.15 1.56
C TYR A 106 16.26 -15.47 2.89
N ALA A 107 16.37 -14.63 3.93
CA ALA A 107 15.92 -14.97 5.28
C ALA A 107 14.45 -15.45 5.36
N PHE A 108 13.57 -14.88 4.53
CA PHE A 108 12.13 -15.23 4.41
C PHE A 108 11.75 -15.56 2.96
N TYR A 109 12.69 -16.02 2.14
CA TYR A 109 12.39 -16.36 0.74
C TYR A 109 11.29 -17.43 0.67
N GLY A 110 10.25 -17.18 -0.13
CA GLY A 110 9.16 -18.14 -0.35
C GLY A 110 8.23 -18.33 0.85
N CYS A 111 8.11 -17.36 1.76
CA CYS A 111 7.08 -17.41 2.81
C CYS A 111 5.72 -17.00 2.25
N GLU A 112 5.04 -17.92 1.56
CA GLU A 112 3.83 -17.64 0.78
C GLU A 112 2.66 -17.08 1.61
N SER A 113 2.44 -17.56 2.85
CA SER A 113 1.35 -17.09 3.71
C SER A 113 1.65 -15.79 4.49
N LEU A 114 2.88 -15.27 4.40
CA LEU A 114 3.26 -14.07 5.16
C LEU A 114 2.58 -12.84 4.54
N THR A 115 1.66 -12.23 5.28
CA THR A 115 0.83 -11.11 4.76
C THR A 115 1.40 -9.73 5.05
N SER A 116 2.06 -9.59 6.20
CA SER A 116 2.75 -8.37 6.60
C SER A 116 3.97 -8.70 7.45
N ILE A 117 4.96 -7.79 7.43
CA ILE A 117 6.10 -7.86 8.34
C ILE A 117 6.53 -6.46 8.77
N GLU A 118 6.68 -6.25 10.08
CA GLU A 118 7.22 -5.01 10.64
C GLU A 118 8.74 -5.15 10.78
N ILE A 119 9.51 -4.35 10.03
CA ILE A 119 10.97 -4.29 10.16
C ILE A 119 11.32 -3.24 11.23
N PRO A 120 12.01 -3.62 12.32
CA PRO A 120 12.39 -2.67 13.37
C PRO A 120 13.33 -1.57 12.87
N HIS A 121 13.19 -0.37 13.43
CA HIS A 121 14.03 0.82 13.12
C HIS A 121 15.53 0.63 13.37
N SER A 122 15.90 -0.38 14.18
CA SER A 122 17.27 -0.78 14.46
C SER A 122 17.93 -1.55 13.32
N VAL A 123 17.17 -2.11 12.38
CA VAL A 123 17.70 -2.87 11.24
C VAL A 123 18.51 -1.95 10.33
N LYS A 124 19.77 -2.34 10.11
CA LYS A 124 20.75 -1.64 9.26
C LYS A 124 20.99 -2.33 7.95
N TYR A 125 20.83 -3.65 7.90
CA TYR A 125 21.12 -4.46 6.72
C TYR A 125 19.97 -5.39 6.41
N ILE A 126 19.48 -5.36 5.17
CA ILE A 126 18.54 -6.33 4.62
C ILE A 126 19.23 -7.00 3.43
N GLY A 127 19.41 -8.32 3.51
CA GLY A 127 20.13 -9.12 2.53
C GLY A 127 19.44 -9.23 1.17
N ASP A 128 20.18 -9.79 0.21
CA ASP A 128 19.65 -10.08 -1.12
C ASP A 128 18.46 -11.06 -1.01
N TYR A 129 17.39 -10.80 -1.77
CA TYR A 129 16.22 -11.68 -1.88
C TYR A 129 15.52 -12.01 -0.54
N ALA A 130 15.69 -11.18 0.48
CA ALA A 130 15.24 -11.46 1.84
C ALA A 130 13.74 -11.81 1.95
N PHE A 131 12.88 -11.22 1.12
CA PHE A 131 11.43 -11.49 1.05
C PHE A 131 10.96 -11.83 -0.38
N GLU A 132 11.86 -12.34 -1.23
CA GLU A 132 11.49 -12.74 -2.58
C GLU A 132 10.49 -13.92 -2.54
N ASN A 133 9.51 -13.89 -3.43
CA ASN A 133 8.41 -14.87 -3.55
C ASN A 133 7.54 -15.02 -2.30
N CYS A 134 7.47 -14.01 -1.44
CA CYS A 134 6.40 -13.91 -0.44
C CYS A 134 5.10 -13.44 -1.10
N GLU A 135 4.39 -14.33 -1.80
CA GLU A 135 3.29 -13.99 -2.72
C GLU A 135 2.10 -13.26 -2.06
N ASN A 136 1.90 -13.42 -0.75
CA ASN A 136 0.83 -12.70 -0.03
C ASN A 136 1.32 -11.48 0.76
N LEU A 137 2.61 -11.12 0.69
CA LEU A 137 3.18 -10.00 1.44
C LEU A 137 2.69 -8.67 0.84
N LYS A 138 1.72 -8.05 1.51
CA LYS A 138 1.04 -6.82 1.06
C LYS A 138 1.49 -5.57 1.81
N GLU A 139 2.11 -5.75 2.98
CA GLU A 139 2.52 -4.65 3.84
C GLU A 139 3.90 -4.93 4.43
N CYS A 140 4.88 -4.13 4.03
CA CYS A 140 6.21 -4.11 4.60
C CYS A 140 6.82 -2.73 4.42
N ASP A 141 7.00 -2.00 5.51
CA ASP A 141 7.67 -0.70 5.50
C ASP A 141 9.17 -0.88 5.76
N ILE A 142 10.00 -0.34 4.88
CA ILE A 142 11.44 -0.25 5.12
C ILE A 142 11.72 0.96 6.03
N PRO A 143 12.24 0.77 7.26
CA PRO A 143 12.42 1.88 8.19
C PRO A 143 13.50 2.86 7.74
N VAL A 144 13.33 4.11 8.16
CA VAL A 144 14.36 5.14 7.98
C VAL A 144 15.61 4.74 8.77
N GLY A 145 16.74 4.59 8.09
CA GLY A 145 18.01 4.22 8.72
C GLY A 145 18.55 2.84 8.37
N VAL A 146 17.88 2.08 7.50
CA VAL A 146 18.50 0.95 6.79
C VAL A 146 19.62 1.49 5.91
N GLU A 147 20.83 0.95 6.09
CA GLU A 147 22.06 1.38 5.43
C GLU A 147 22.36 0.56 4.17
N PHE A 148 21.89 -0.70 4.12
CA PHE A 148 22.01 -1.58 2.97
C PHE A 148 20.70 -2.31 2.69
N ILE A 149 20.28 -2.27 1.43
CA ILE A 149 19.14 -3.02 0.90
C ILE A 149 19.67 -3.89 -0.24
N GLY A 150 19.51 -5.20 -0.09
CA GLY A 150 19.90 -6.17 -1.09
C GLY A 150 19.11 -6.08 -2.39
N ARG A 151 19.53 -6.88 -3.36
CA ARG A 151 18.88 -7.01 -4.66
C ARG A 151 17.55 -7.72 -4.51
N SER A 152 16.55 -7.26 -5.26
CA SER A 152 15.26 -7.95 -5.45
C SER A 152 14.56 -8.38 -4.15
N ILE A 153 14.69 -7.59 -3.07
CA ILE A 153 14.16 -7.98 -1.75
C ILE A 153 12.65 -8.29 -1.73
N PHE A 154 11.89 -7.77 -2.70
CA PHE A 154 10.43 -7.94 -2.83
C PHE A 154 10.02 -8.48 -4.20
N ALA A 155 10.93 -9.09 -4.96
CA ALA A 155 10.56 -9.71 -6.23
C ALA A 155 9.53 -10.83 -5.99
N GLY A 156 8.51 -10.94 -6.85
CA GLY A 156 7.43 -11.92 -6.67
C GLY A 156 6.49 -11.61 -5.49
N THR A 157 6.51 -10.38 -4.96
CA THR A 157 5.53 -9.93 -3.94
C THR A 157 4.57 -8.89 -4.52
N PRO A 158 3.34 -8.76 -4.00
CA PRO A 158 2.39 -7.72 -4.38
C PRO A 158 2.85 -6.27 -4.11
N LEU A 159 3.93 -6.07 -3.35
CA LEU A 159 4.49 -4.74 -3.03
C LEU A 159 5.15 -4.09 -4.23
N ILE A 160 5.81 -4.89 -5.07
CA ILE A 160 6.28 -4.44 -6.37
C ILE A 160 5.16 -4.77 -7.35
N LYS A 161 4.26 -3.80 -7.60
CA LYS A 161 3.28 -3.95 -8.67
C LYS A 161 4.04 -4.25 -9.95
N ASP A 162 3.84 -5.43 -10.51
CA ASP A 162 4.39 -5.79 -11.79
C ASP A 162 4.04 -4.67 -12.77
N THR A 163 5.06 -4.03 -13.33
CA THR A 163 4.87 -2.95 -14.30
C THR A 163 4.17 -3.42 -15.58
N GLN A 164 3.80 -4.71 -15.67
CA GLN A 164 2.97 -5.27 -16.72
C GLN A 164 1.47 -4.93 -16.58
N ASP A 165 0.98 -4.59 -15.38
CA ASP A 165 -0.41 -4.14 -15.20
C ASP A 165 -0.66 -2.69 -15.61
N LEU A 166 0.40 -1.91 -15.88
CA LEU A 166 0.29 -0.55 -16.41
C LEU A 166 0.03 -0.52 -17.93
N ALA A 167 0.06 -1.68 -18.61
CA ALA A 167 -0.16 -1.78 -20.06
C ALA A 167 -1.59 -2.23 -20.45
N ALA A 168 -2.47 -2.53 -19.50
CA ALA A 168 -3.79 -3.10 -19.78
C ALA A 168 -4.95 -2.08 -19.85
N GLU A 169 -4.70 -0.77 -19.64
CA GLU A 169 -5.75 0.26 -19.67
C GLU A 169 -5.76 1.17 -20.92
N GLU A 170 -4.92 0.92 -21.92
CA GLU A 170 -4.93 1.67 -23.19
C GLU A 170 -5.09 0.77 -24.42
N THR A 171 -6.14 -0.04 -24.52
CA THR A 171 -6.63 -0.52 -25.81
C THR A 171 -8.13 -0.76 -25.78
N ASP A 172 -8.92 0.31 -25.98
CA ASP A 172 -10.24 0.19 -26.63
C ASP A 172 -10.75 1.58 -27.01
N SER A 173 -10.19 2.18 -28.07
CA SER A 173 -10.94 3.06 -28.99
C SER A 173 -10.08 3.56 -30.16
N GLU A 174 -9.45 2.68 -30.94
CA GLU A 174 -9.04 3.02 -32.32
C GLU A 174 -10.03 2.39 -33.31
N ALA A 175 -11.25 2.91 -33.34
CA ALA A 175 -12.20 2.65 -34.42
C ALA A 175 -13.19 3.81 -34.57
N ASN A 176 -12.73 4.97 -35.05
CA ASN A 176 -13.39 5.79 -36.10
C ASN A 176 -12.77 7.18 -36.18
N VAL A 177 -11.94 7.39 -37.21
CA VAL A 177 -11.15 8.61 -37.45
C VAL A 177 -11.94 9.73 -38.16
N GLN A 178 -13.27 9.67 -38.30
CA GLN A 178 -13.98 10.65 -39.14
C GLN A 178 -14.60 11.87 -38.42
N GLU A 179 -14.48 12.01 -37.09
CA GLU A 179 -15.17 13.08 -36.34
C GLU A 179 -14.20 14.02 -35.59
N ALA A 180 -13.07 14.36 -36.22
CA ALA A 180 -12.03 15.21 -35.62
C ALA A 180 -12.08 16.70 -36.04
N GLU A 181 -12.95 17.11 -36.98
CA GLU A 181 -12.87 18.49 -37.51
C GLU A 181 -13.75 19.53 -36.80
N ASN A 182 -14.53 19.16 -35.77
CA ASN A 182 -15.48 20.11 -35.13
C ASN A 182 -15.25 20.40 -33.64
N ARG A 183 -14.09 20.00 -33.07
CA ARG A 183 -13.80 20.11 -31.62
C ARG A 183 -12.77 21.19 -31.22
N THR A 184 -12.29 22.02 -32.13
CA THR A 184 -11.21 22.99 -31.84
C THR A 184 -11.65 24.23 -31.07
N GLY A 185 -12.95 24.45 -30.83
CA GLY A 185 -13.46 25.59 -30.05
C GLY A 185 -13.58 25.35 -28.53
N ILE A 186 -13.84 24.11 -28.10
CA ILE A 186 -14.23 23.80 -26.70
C ILE A 186 -13.01 23.43 -25.83
N GLU A 187 -12.01 22.77 -26.42
CA GLU A 187 -10.74 22.41 -25.75
C GLU A 187 -9.89 23.64 -25.35
N ALA A 188 -9.97 24.74 -26.11
CA ALA A 188 -9.26 25.98 -25.78
C ALA A 188 -9.84 26.67 -24.53
N VAL A 189 -11.16 26.56 -24.34
CA VAL A 189 -11.86 27.10 -23.16
C VAL A 189 -11.56 26.25 -21.93
N TRP A 190 -11.48 24.92 -22.09
CA TRP A 190 -11.20 23.99 -20.98
C TRP A 190 -9.75 24.10 -20.46
N ASN A 191 -8.78 24.23 -21.37
CA ASN A 191 -7.37 24.36 -21.02
C ASN A 191 -7.01 25.72 -20.38
N GLY A 192 -7.86 26.74 -20.54
CA GLY A 192 -7.68 28.04 -19.87
C GLY A 192 -8.13 28.09 -18.41
N ILE A 193 -9.01 27.17 -17.98
CA ILE A 193 -9.67 27.23 -16.65
C ILE A 193 -8.95 26.34 -15.62
N SER A 194 -8.24 25.30 -16.06
CA SER A 194 -7.77 24.22 -15.17
C SER A 194 -6.50 24.56 -14.34
N GLY A 195 -5.70 25.54 -14.75
CA GLY A 195 -4.46 25.90 -14.03
C GLY A 195 -4.71 26.58 -12.69
N TRP A 196 -5.51 27.65 -12.70
CA TRP A 196 -5.87 28.40 -11.48
C TRP A 196 -6.73 27.57 -10.51
N PHE A 197 -7.56 26.65 -11.04
CA PHE A 197 -8.43 25.79 -10.26
C PHE A 197 -7.67 24.68 -9.50
N ARG A 198 -6.61 24.13 -10.12
CA ARG A 198 -5.78 23.07 -9.52
C ARG A 198 -4.97 23.54 -8.32
N GLU A 199 -4.37 24.73 -8.36
CA GLU A 199 -3.57 25.26 -7.24
C GLU A 199 -4.42 25.61 -6.01
N LYS A 200 -5.63 26.16 -6.19
CA LYS A 200 -6.47 26.56 -5.05
C LYS A 200 -7.22 25.40 -4.40
N MET A 201 -7.52 24.32 -5.14
CA MET A 201 -8.12 23.09 -4.58
C MET A 201 -7.13 22.32 -3.70
N ALA A 202 -5.85 22.26 -4.08
CA ALA A 202 -4.80 21.63 -3.28
C ALA A 202 -4.63 22.30 -1.90
N PHE A 203 -4.80 23.64 -1.82
CA PHE A 203 -4.72 24.38 -0.57
C PHE A 203 -5.92 24.11 0.37
N ALA A 204 -7.14 24.01 -0.17
CA ALA A 204 -8.35 23.80 0.63
C ALA A 204 -8.46 22.37 1.21
N TYR A 205 -8.00 21.36 0.48
CA TYR A 205 -8.05 19.95 0.92
C TYR A 205 -7.03 19.63 2.02
N SER A 206 -5.85 20.27 1.99
CA SER A 206 -4.80 20.07 3.01
C SER A 206 -5.16 20.55 4.42
N ARG A 207 -6.27 21.31 4.59
CA ARG A 207 -6.67 21.92 5.87
C ARG A 207 -8.09 21.60 6.33
N GLY A 208 -8.77 20.63 5.72
CA GLY A 208 -10.01 20.05 6.28
C GLY A 208 -11.28 20.89 6.18
N PHE A 209 -11.34 21.94 5.34
CA PHE A 209 -12.55 22.76 5.16
C PHE A 209 -13.41 22.28 3.98
N VAL A 210 -14.11 21.16 4.16
CA VAL A 210 -14.93 20.52 3.10
C VAL A 210 -16.15 21.38 2.70
N VAL A 211 -16.71 22.17 3.61
CA VAL A 211 -17.97 22.91 3.39
C VAL A 211 -17.78 24.22 2.59
N LEU A 212 -16.61 24.88 2.68
CA LEU A 212 -16.32 26.09 1.88
C LEU A 212 -15.99 25.77 0.42
N GLY A 213 -15.47 24.57 0.13
CA GLY A 213 -15.18 24.16 -1.25
C GLY A 213 -16.44 24.01 -2.09
N ILE A 214 -17.52 23.51 -1.48
CA ILE A 214 -18.81 23.25 -2.16
C ILE A 214 -19.55 24.55 -2.48
N THR A 215 -19.52 25.56 -1.61
CA THR A 215 -20.16 26.87 -1.87
C THR A 215 -19.45 27.68 -2.96
N VAL A 216 -18.12 27.56 -3.06
CA VAL A 216 -17.34 28.16 -4.15
C VAL A 216 -17.62 27.47 -5.48
N LEU A 217 -17.77 26.14 -5.47
CA LEU A 217 -18.16 25.35 -6.66
C LEU A 217 -19.55 25.72 -7.19
N ILE A 218 -20.54 25.91 -6.32
CA ILE A 218 -21.90 26.31 -6.72
C ILE A 218 -21.92 27.74 -7.26
N ALA A 219 -21.22 28.68 -6.62
CA ALA A 219 -21.15 30.07 -7.08
C ALA A 219 -20.40 30.21 -8.42
N PHE A 220 -19.38 29.38 -8.66
CA PHE A 220 -18.64 29.35 -9.93
C PHE A 220 -19.43 28.65 -11.04
N GLY A 221 -20.16 27.57 -10.72
CA GLY A 221 -21.04 26.88 -11.65
C GLY A 221 -22.17 27.78 -12.17
N ILE A 222 -22.79 28.59 -11.31
CA ILE A 222 -23.82 29.56 -11.71
C ILE A 222 -23.25 30.65 -12.63
N ARG A 223 -22.03 31.12 -12.37
CA ARG A 223 -21.35 32.12 -13.21
C ARG A 223 -20.91 31.57 -14.57
N LEU A 224 -20.47 30.31 -14.61
CA LEU A 224 -20.09 29.62 -15.83
C LEU A 224 -21.33 29.34 -16.70
N LEU A 225 -22.45 28.93 -16.08
CA LEU A 225 -23.73 28.80 -16.78
C LEU A 225 -24.20 30.14 -17.34
N ALA A 226 -24.09 31.24 -16.59
CA ALA A 226 -24.45 32.57 -17.09
C ALA A 226 -23.60 33.05 -18.27
N SER A 227 -22.33 32.63 -18.40
CA SER A 227 -21.48 33.00 -19.54
C SER A 227 -21.64 32.07 -20.75
N LEU A 228 -22.23 30.89 -20.56
CA LEU A 228 -22.49 29.93 -21.64
C LEU A 228 -23.80 30.21 -22.40
N PHE A 229 -24.72 30.98 -21.80
CA PHE A 229 -26.03 31.31 -22.38
C PHE A 229 -26.14 32.73 -22.98
N ASP A 230 -25.05 33.50 -23.03
CA ASP A 230 -25.05 34.80 -23.73
C ASP A 230 -24.82 34.59 -25.24
N GLU A 231 -25.83 34.05 -25.93
CA GLU A 231 -25.85 33.98 -27.39
C GLU A 231 -26.02 35.40 -27.99
N LYS A 232 -24.90 36.02 -28.39
CA LYS A 232 -24.95 37.15 -29.34
C LYS A 232 -25.38 36.64 -30.73
N PRO A 233 -26.29 37.34 -31.45
CA PRO A 233 -26.84 36.85 -32.71
C PRO A 233 -25.79 36.78 -33.84
N LYS A 234 -25.95 35.77 -34.71
CA LYS A 234 -25.11 35.48 -35.88
C LYS A 234 -25.38 36.45 -37.06
N ASP A 235 -24.28 37.03 -37.55
CA ASP A 235 -23.99 37.53 -38.91
C ASP A 235 -24.64 38.86 -39.43
N PRO A 236 -23.88 39.81 -40.02
CA PRO A 236 -24.34 41.16 -40.36
C PRO A 236 -24.71 41.36 -41.85
N SER A 237 -25.50 40.46 -42.46
CA SER A 237 -25.93 40.66 -43.86
C SER A 237 -27.36 40.22 -44.20
N VAL A 238 -28.30 40.35 -43.28
CA VAL A 238 -29.73 40.28 -43.60
C VAL A 238 -30.39 41.59 -43.17
N THR A 239 -30.73 42.44 -44.15
CA THR A 239 -31.65 43.56 -43.94
C THR A 239 -33.06 42.98 -43.79
N LEU A 240 -33.57 42.91 -42.57
CA LEU A 240 -34.99 42.73 -42.32
C LEU A 240 -35.64 44.11 -42.36
N ASP A 241 -36.50 44.30 -43.36
CA ASP A 241 -37.40 45.43 -43.53
C ASP A 241 -38.29 45.57 -42.28
N GLU A 242 -38.47 46.80 -41.78
CA GLU A 242 -39.14 47.15 -40.51
C GLU A 242 -40.67 46.99 -40.54
N THR A 243 -41.21 46.15 -41.42
CA THR A 243 -42.65 45.91 -41.49
C THR A 243 -42.99 44.45 -41.65
N ASP A 244 -42.74 43.62 -40.62
CA ASP A 244 -43.75 42.64 -40.23
C ASP A 244 -43.48 41.91 -38.90
N ILE A 245 -44.60 41.55 -38.25
CA ILE A 245 -44.78 40.48 -37.25
C ILE A 245 -44.54 40.80 -35.76
N ARG A 246 -45.61 41.37 -35.20
CA ARG A 246 -46.43 40.89 -34.05
C ARG A 246 -45.74 40.16 -32.88
N ILE A 247 -45.82 40.82 -31.73
CA ILE A 247 -45.63 40.28 -30.38
C ILE A 247 -46.82 39.37 -30.03
N GLU A 248 -46.60 38.06 -29.89
CA GLU A 248 -47.50 37.19 -29.13
C GLU A 248 -46.81 36.70 -27.84
N LYS A 249 -47.27 37.27 -26.73
CA LYS A 249 -47.24 36.75 -25.34
C LYS A 249 -47.53 35.26 -25.28
N TRP A 250 -46.77 34.48 -24.49
CA TRP A 250 -47.20 33.36 -23.59
C TRP A 250 -46.01 33.10 -22.64
N GLU A 251 -45.99 33.42 -21.33
CA GLU A 251 -46.67 32.83 -20.14
C GLU A 251 -46.47 31.32 -19.94
N GLU A 252 -45.72 30.98 -18.86
CA GLU A 252 -45.61 29.70 -18.13
C GLU A 252 -44.99 28.53 -18.96
N TRP A 253 -44.03 27.72 -18.50
CA TRP A 253 -43.92 26.89 -17.30
C TRP A 253 -42.45 26.68 -16.91
#